data_AF-A0A1U9KDY7-F1
#
_entry.id   AF-A0A1U9KDY7-F1
#
_cell.length_a   1.000
_cell.length_b   1.000
_cell.length_c   1.000
_cell.angle_alpha   90.00
_cell.angle_beta   90.00
_cell.angle_gamma   90.00
#
_symmetry.space_group_name_H-M   'P 1'
#
loop_
_entity.id
_entity.type
_entity.pdbx_description
1 polymer ?
#
loop_
_entity_poly.entity_id
_entity_poly.type
_entity_poly.pdbx_seq_one_letter_code
_entity_poly.pdbx_strand_id
1 'polypeptide(L)'
;MTAAPTAKEVSQMLTASMPTLARECLPGGQKRGNEWTAGSLAGEPGTRVSVRIAGSKVGTWKNFASEEGGDALDLVSACLTGGDLKQAFKWACNWLGLSSERVEERRVELKEKAETEKRAAEQDAAKRRLRARDIWLGSREDIRATPVDLYLRSRGIDLTRFDHPPHALRFAPEHYCTEIEAPLPAMLAAITNLEGRIVAVHQTWLGQHGGQWSKAKLECSKKVLGTFAGSGIRLRRGQSGKALKQVSPDEMVAIGEGIETCLSVALACPELRILAAVSLSNLGTIRLTRAWGVDGESWIIEHRRVPADPATSPEDWDTLLTSLTETLYPLADGSGRGMRVLAIGYDSGGSEGVTLQAYGAWKRARRSSRARMIGQIEGREAWTILPLKGASNLNAASLAVSYPNTQRKDRNAAARGEIPLGVFNPNRFKDDAVTQLQRADAGPWCVHFPYALRAAEPPHPFFEQIVSERRQDSGRWEKLTSSSRNEVLDLLVMTDVMATMHGLRRINWEAPPGWACDWDQNVLVKPIVTDTEVPKGSAPGNIPRNRVAPTAEPKSAAERMAELAKKYGSN
;
A
#
# COMPACT_ATOMS: atom_id res chain seq x y z
N MET A 1 -0.57 30.29 26.07
CA MET A 1 0.85 29.91 25.98
C MET A 1 1.23 29.26 27.31
N THR A 2 1.20 27.94 27.37
CA THR A 2 1.74 27.18 28.50
C THR A 2 3.26 27.13 28.35
N ALA A 3 4.02 27.48 29.40
CA ALA A 3 5.48 27.46 29.37
C ALA A 3 6.01 26.07 29.00
N ALA A 4 7.12 26.02 28.26
CA ALA A 4 7.78 24.76 27.92
C ALA A 4 8.18 23.99 29.21
N PRO A 5 7.99 22.66 29.24
CA PRO A 5 8.29 21.87 30.42
C PRO A 5 9.80 21.94 30.73
N THR A 6 10.14 22.04 32.00
CA THR A 6 11.53 22.04 32.48
C THR A 6 12.14 20.63 32.42
N ALA A 7 13.48 20.52 32.42
CA ALA A 7 14.18 19.23 32.45
C ALA A 7 13.74 18.33 33.63
N LYS A 8 13.46 18.95 34.78
CA LYS A 8 12.98 18.26 35.98
C LYS A 8 11.58 17.69 35.78
N GLU A 9 10.66 18.43 35.18
CA GLU A 9 9.30 17.96 34.88
C GLU A 9 9.31 16.82 33.85
N VAL A 10 10.15 16.94 32.81
CA VAL A 10 10.34 15.87 31.81
C VAL A 10 10.90 14.60 32.46
N SER A 11 11.91 14.71 33.32
CA SER A 11 12.47 13.58 34.07
C SER A 11 11.43 12.91 34.99
N GLN A 12 10.59 13.70 35.66
CA GLN A 12 9.48 13.17 36.46
C GLN A 12 8.42 12.44 35.62
N MET A 13 8.08 12.97 34.44
CA MET A 13 7.16 12.32 33.50
C MET A 13 7.73 11.02 32.91
N LEU A 14 9.04 10.99 32.60
CA LEU A 14 9.74 9.76 32.19
C LEU A 14 9.71 8.70 33.29
N THR A 15 9.93 9.12 34.54
CA THR A 15 9.91 8.25 35.73
C THR A 15 8.57 7.52 35.89
N ALA A 16 7.45 8.16 35.52
CA ALA A 16 6.12 7.51 35.54
C ALA A 16 6.00 6.32 34.56
N SER A 17 6.86 6.26 33.55
CA SER A 17 6.89 5.19 32.53
C SER A 17 8.19 4.38 32.55
N MET A 18 8.88 4.35 33.70
CA MET A 18 10.23 3.77 33.83
C MET A 18 10.36 2.30 33.37
N PRO A 19 9.39 1.39 33.60
CA PRO A 19 9.50 0.02 33.10
C PRO A 19 9.57 -0.08 31.56
N THR A 20 8.90 0.83 30.85
CA THR A 20 8.93 0.88 29.38
C THR A 20 10.20 1.57 28.90
N LEU A 21 10.55 2.69 29.53
CA LEU A 21 11.75 3.46 29.21
C LEU A 21 13.03 2.62 29.40
N ALA A 22 13.13 1.84 30.48
CA ALA A 22 14.28 0.99 30.75
C ALA A 22 14.48 -0.10 29.67
N ARG A 23 13.39 -0.63 29.10
CA ARG A 23 13.46 -1.60 27.98
C ARG A 23 13.95 -0.96 26.69
N GLU A 24 13.53 0.27 26.42
CA GLU A 24 13.95 0.97 25.21
C GLU A 24 15.41 1.43 25.30
N CYS A 25 15.84 1.93 26.46
CA CYS A 25 17.24 2.34 26.66
C CYS A 25 18.19 1.13 26.77
N LEU A 26 17.74 0.01 27.34
CA LEU A 26 18.58 -1.17 27.61
C LEU A 26 17.88 -2.46 27.15
N PRO A 27 17.82 -2.72 25.82
CA PRO A 27 16.99 -3.78 25.23
C PRO A 27 17.38 -5.21 25.61
N GLY A 28 18.66 -5.49 25.90
CA GLY A 28 19.12 -6.80 26.39
C GLY A 28 19.06 -6.96 27.91
N GLY A 29 18.53 -5.96 28.63
CA GLY A 29 18.39 -6.02 30.08
C GLY A 29 17.28 -6.96 30.56
N GLN A 30 17.30 -7.29 31.85
CA GLN A 30 16.33 -8.17 32.48
C GLN A 30 15.73 -7.54 33.73
N LYS A 31 14.44 -7.81 33.98
CA LYS A 31 13.77 -7.41 35.21
C LYS A 31 14.23 -8.29 36.38
N ARG A 32 14.71 -7.67 37.45
CA ARG A 32 15.07 -8.31 38.72
C ARG A 32 14.41 -7.56 39.88
N GLY A 33 13.27 -8.08 40.34
CA GLY A 33 12.45 -7.41 41.35
C GLY A 33 11.99 -6.02 40.90
N ASN A 34 12.41 -4.98 41.63
CA ASN A 34 12.12 -3.58 41.35
C ASN A 34 13.18 -2.90 40.46
N GLU A 35 14.12 -3.66 39.92
CA GLU A 35 15.21 -3.17 39.08
C GLU A 35 15.15 -3.77 37.67
N TRP A 36 15.70 -3.04 36.70
CA TRP A 36 16.04 -3.50 35.36
C TRP A 36 17.56 -3.47 35.23
N THR A 37 18.17 -4.63 34.99
CA THR A 37 19.63 -4.78 34.98
C THR A 37 20.16 -5.14 33.61
N ALA A 38 21.25 -4.50 33.17
CA ALA A 38 21.95 -4.75 31.91
C ALA A 38 23.47 -4.85 32.12
N GLY A 39 24.18 -5.39 31.15
CA GLY A 39 25.64 -5.59 31.15
C GLY A 39 26.44 -4.34 30.79
N SER A 40 25.84 -3.40 30.09
CA SER A 40 26.46 -2.13 29.69
C SER A 40 25.41 -1.10 29.29
N LEU A 41 25.81 0.17 29.13
CA LEU A 41 24.95 1.24 28.59
C LEU A 41 24.57 1.04 27.12
N ALA A 42 25.29 0.16 26.41
CA ALA A 42 24.94 -0.30 25.07
C ALA A 42 23.79 -1.32 25.05
N GLY A 43 23.28 -1.73 26.22
CA GLY A 43 22.10 -2.59 26.33
C GLY A 43 22.38 -4.08 26.22
N GLU A 44 23.62 -4.54 26.40
CA GLU A 44 23.97 -5.97 26.45
C GLU A 44 23.38 -6.64 27.71
N PRO A 45 23.16 -7.96 27.73
CA PRO A 45 22.73 -8.68 28.92
C PRO A 45 23.78 -8.66 30.04
N GLY A 46 23.35 -8.50 31.30
CA GLY A 46 24.24 -8.53 32.46
C GLY A 46 23.72 -7.73 33.65
N THR A 47 24.60 -7.41 34.61
CA THR A 47 24.24 -6.77 35.89
C THR A 47 25.10 -5.55 36.24
N ARG A 48 25.80 -4.97 35.26
CA ARG A 48 26.69 -3.82 35.49
C ARG A 48 25.96 -2.48 35.48
N VAL A 49 24.78 -2.39 34.87
CA VAL A 49 23.91 -1.21 34.93
C VAL A 49 22.61 -1.64 35.60
N SER A 50 22.16 -0.88 36.61
CA SER A 50 20.86 -1.11 37.26
C SER A 50 20.01 0.14 37.23
N VAL A 51 18.74 -0.02 36.83
CA VAL A 51 17.73 1.03 36.74
C VAL A 51 16.57 0.67 37.67
N ARG A 52 16.20 1.58 38.57
CA ARG A 52 15.04 1.40 39.47
C ARG A 52 13.75 1.66 38.71
N ILE A 53 13.00 0.60 38.44
CA ILE A 53 11.74 0.66 37.68
C ILE A 53 10.49 0.68 38.57
N ALA A 54 10.63 0.47 39.89
CA ALA A 54 9.56 0.53 40.87
C ALA A 54 10.06 0.91 42.28
N GLY A 55 9.14 1.33 43.16
CA GLY A 55 9.43 1.70 44.55
C GLY A 55 9.84 3.16 44.75
N SER A 56 10.26 3.52 45.97
CA SER A 56 10.54 4.92 46.37
C SER A 56 11.71 5.58 45.64
N LYS A 57 12.55 4.80 44.94
CA LYS A 57 13.71 5.28 44.16
C LYS A 57 13.51 5.11 42.64
N VAL A 58 12.28 4.90 42.17
CA VAL A 58 11.96 4.76 40.74
C VAL A 58 12.54 5.93 39.94
N GLY A 59 13.11 5.64 38.77
CA GLY A 59 13.73 6.64 37.90
C GLY A 59 15.22 6.87 38.14
N THR A 60 15.79 6.31 39.20
CA THR A 60 17.25 6.39 39.43
C THR A 60 17.98 5.21 38.82
N TRP A 61 19.18 5.45 38.30
CA TRP A 61 20.03 4.40 37.74
C TRP A 61 21.50 4.60 38.11
N LYS A 62 22.27 3.51 38.07
CA LYS A 62 23.71 3.50 38.33
C LYS A 62 24.40 2.49 37.43
N ASN A 63 25.52 2.88 36.86
CA ASN A 63 26.52 1.98 36.31
C ASN A 63 27.46 1.57 37.46
N PHE A 64 27.70 0.29 37.64
CA PHE A 64 28.63 -0.27 38.62
C PHE A 64 30.02 -0.53 38.03
N ALA A 65 30.18 -0.39 36.71
CA ALA A 65 31.47 -0.44 36.04
C ALA A 65 32.13 0.94 35.89
N SER A 66 31.38 2.02 36.08
CA SER A 66 31.85 3.40 36.10
C SER A 66 31.19 4.15 37.28
N GLU A 67 31.58 5.40 37.55
CA GLU A 67 30.89 6.22 38.55
C GLU A 67 29.60 6.88 38.01
N GLU A 68 29.20 6.56 36.78
CA GLU A 68 28.05 7.18 36.11
C GLU A 68 26.71 6.71 36.70
N GLY A 69 25.78 7.63 36.83
CA GLY A 69 24.42 7.38 37.30
C GLY A 69 23.65 8.69 37.33
N GLY A 70 22.34 8.61 37.52
CA GLY A 70 21.50 9.80 37.48
C GLY A 70 20.02 9.47 37.47
N ASP A 71 19.24 10.41 36.94
CA ASP A 71 17.79 10.28 36.79
C ASP A 71 17.38 9.67 35.43
N ALA A 72 16.08 9.62 35.16
CA ALA A 72 15.56 9.01 33.94
C ALA A 72 16.00 9.74 32.66
N LEU A 73 16.26 11.05 32.73
CA LEU A 73 16.75 11.83 31.59
C LEU A 73 18.25 11.62 31.39
N ASP A 74 19.02 11.50 32.47
CA ASP A 74 20.44 11.13 32.43
C ASP A 74 20.63 9.73 31.82
N LEU A 75 19.71 8.79 32.09
CA LEU A 75 19.72 7.46 31.47
C LEU A 75 19.56 7.53 29.95
N VAL A 76 18.59 8.32 29.48
CA VAL A 76 18.38 8.56 28.04
C VAL A 76 19.63 9.17 27.42
N SER A 77 20.24 10.14 28.11
CA SER A 77 21.47 10.79 27.66
C SER A 77 22.62 9.79 27.50
N ALA A 78 22.83 8.96 28.52
CA ALA A 78 23.88 7.96 28.54
C ALA A 78 23.69 6.84 27.50
N CYS A 79 22.46 6.36 27.29
CA CYS A 79 22.18 5.24 26.40
C CYS A 79 21.99 5.65 24.93
N LEU A 80 21.31 6.76 24.66
CA LEU A 80 20.77 7.04 23.32
C LEU A 80 21.44 8.23 22.60
N THR A 81 22.10 9.12 23.34
CA THR A 81 22.68 10.35 22.77
C THR A 81 24.16 10.54 23.06
N GLY A 82 24.83 9.55 23.66
CA GLY A 82 26.27 9.60 23.96
C GLY A 82 26.64 10.70 24.96
N GLY A 83 25.73 11.00 25.90
CA GLY A 83 25.93 12.02 26.94
C GLY A 83 25.42 13.43 26.59
N ASP A 84 24.87 13.65 25.39
CA ASP A 84 24.28 14.94 25.03
C ASP A 84 22.88 15.11 25.66
N LEU A 85 22.85 15.83 26.79
CA LEU A 85 21.63 16.15 27.55
C LEU A 85 20.61 16.98 26.75
N LYS A 86 21.05 17.82 25.81
CA LYS A 86 20.13 18.64 24.99
C LYS A 86 19.40 17.77 23.97
N GLN A 87 20.11 16.81 23.39
CA GLN A 87 19.50 15.81 22.51
C GLN A 87 18.62 14.82 23.31
N ALA A 88 19.04 14.42 24.51
CA ALA A 88 18.26 13.57 25.40
C ALA A 88 16.92 14.23 25.79
N PHE A 89 16.96 15.51 26.16
CA PHE A 89 15.76 16.30 26.46
C PHE A 89 14.82 16.40 25.26
N LYS A 90 15.36 16.65 24.06
CA LYS A 90 14.57 16.67 22.82
C LYS A 90 13.94 15.32 22.50
N TRP A 91 14.69 14.23 22.69
CA TRP A 91 14.19 12.86 22.52
C TRP A 91 13.06 12.56 23.52
N ALA A 92 13.28 12.88 24.80
CA ALA A 92 12.31 12.66 25.88
C ALA A 92 11.00 13.44 25.67
N CYS A 93 11.08 14.71 25.27
CA CYS A 93 9.88 15.50 24.94
C CYS A 93 9.08 14.91 23.77
N ASN A 94 9.75 14.33 22.77
CA ASN A 94 9.07 13.65 21.68
C ASN A 94 8.46 12.32 22.11
N TRP A 95 9.19 11.55 22.92
CA TRP A 95 8.74 10.27 23.46
C TRP A 95 7.52 10.42 24.39
N LEU A 96 7.49 11.49 25.19
CA LEU A 96 6.36 11.86 26.06
C LEU A 96 5.23 12.60 25.33
N GLY A 97 5.36 12.90 24.04
CA GLY A 97 4.34 13.62 23.26
C GLY A 97 4.16 15.11 23.63
N LEU A 98 5.17 15.73 24.26
CA LEU A 98 5.12 17.10 24.78
C LEU A 98 5.53 18.18 23.75
N SER A 99 5.95 17.79 22.54
CA SER A 99 6.38 18.75 21.52
C SER A 99 5.20 19.36 20.74
N SER A 100 4.47 20.30 21.35
CA SER A 100 3.30 20.93 20.73
C SER A 100 3.62 22.11 19.79
N GLU A 101 4.69 22.88 20.01
CA GLU A 101 4.92 24.12 19.21
C GLU A 101 5.53 23.86 17.81
N ARG A 102 6.48 22.93 17.68
CA ARG A 102 7.10 22.60 16.38
C ARG A 102 6.28 21.68 15.49
N VAL A 103 5.23 21.06 16.05
CA VAL A 103 4.34 20.20 15.27
C VAL A 103 3.38 21.03 14.45
N GLU A 104 2.90 22.17 14.94
CA GLU A 104 1.99 23.02 14.16
C GLU A 104 2.75 23.79 13.07
N GLU A 105 3.91 24.38 13.37
CA GLU A 105 4.79 25.02 12.36
C GLU A 105 5.21 24.01 11.29
N ARG A 106 5.64 22.80 11.68
CA ARG A 106 6.01 21.75 10.72
C ARG A 106 4.81 21.15 10.01
N ARG A 107 3.61 21.13 10.59
CA ARG A 107 2.37 20.77 9.89
C ARG A 107 1.99 21.82 8.88
N VAL A 108 2.16 23.11 9.18
CA VAL A 108 1.94 24.20 8.24
C VAL A 108 2.96 24.13 7.10
N GLU A 109 4.26 24.00 7.38
CA GLU A 109 5.29 23.82 6.35
C GLU A 109 5.08 22.55 5.52
N LEU A 110 4.71 21.42 6.14
CA LEU A 110 4.41 20.19 5.40
C LEU A 110 3.13 20.31 4.58
N LYS A 111 2.10 21.02 5.07
CA LYS A 111 0.89 21.33 4.30
C LYS A 111 1.20 22.26 3.14
N GLU A 112 1.96 23.33 3.34
CA GLU A 112 2.36 24.27 2.29
C GLU A 112 3.24 23.60 1.24
N LYS A 113 4.18 22.75 1.66
CA LYS A 113 5.01 21.95 0.76
C LYS A 113 4.18 20.92 0.01
N ALA A 114 3.30 20.19 0.69
CA ALA A 114 2.40 19.24 0.04
C ALA A 114 1.42 19.93 -0.93
N GLU A 115 0.92 21.12 -0.58
CA GLU A 115 0.08 21.94 -1.46
C GLU A 115 0.86 22.45 -2.66
N THR A 116 2.12 22.87 -2.48
CA THR A 116 2.98 23.32 -3.57
C THR A 116 3.30 22.16 -4.52
N GLU A 117 3.67 21.00 -3.96
CA GLU A 117 3.90 19.76 -4.71
C GLU A 117 2.62 19.31 -5.45
N LYS A 118 1.46 19.38 -4.79
CA LYS A 118 0.16 19.07 -5.40
C LYS A 118 -0.17 20.02 -6.54
N ARG A 119 -0.01 21.34 -6.36
CA ARG A 119 -0.22 22.34 -7.41
C ARG A 119 0.73 22.11 -8.60
N ALA A 120 2.00 21.81 -8.33
CA ALA A 120 2.97 21.50 -9.37
C ALA A 120 2.59 20.21 -10.14
N ALA A 121 2.18 19.15 -9.43
CA ALA A 121 1.71 17.91 -10.03
C ALA A 121 0.43 18.11 -10.86
N GLU A 122 -0.52 18.90 -10.38
CA GLU A 122 -1.75 19.25 -11.10
C GLU A 122 -1.45 20.04 -12.38
N GLN A 123 -0.51 20.99 -12.32
CA GLN A 123 -0.04 21.73 -13.48
C GLN A 123 0.67 20.84 -14.50
N ASP A 124 1.56 19.94 -14.06
CA ASP A 124 2.21 18.98 -14.96
C ASP A 124 1.19 18.03 -15.60
N ALA A 125 0.26 17.49 -14.82
CA ALA A 125 -0.83 16.67 -15.32
C ALA A 125 -1.71 17.44 -16.33
N ALA A 126 -2.02 18.72 -16.08
CA ALA A 126 -2.76 19.55 -17.01
C ALA A 126 -2.00 19.77 -18.34
N LYS A 127 -0.69 20.06 -18.27
CA LYS A 127 0.17 20.20 -19.47
C LYS A 127 0.23 18.90 -20.26
N ARG A 128 0.41 17.75 -19.60
CA ARG A 128 0.40 16.44 -20.26
C ARG A 128 -0.94 16.11 -20.90
N ARG A 129 -2.06 16.43 -20.24
CA ARG A 129 -3.41 16.27 -20.81
C ARG A 129 -3.61 17.11 -22.07
N LEU A 130 -3.20 18.39 -22.03
CA LEU A 130 -3.25 19.27 -23.20
C LEU A 130 -2.41 18.70 -24.34
N ARG A 131 -1.16 18.32 -24.07
CA ARG A 131 -0.27 17.71 -25.08
C ARG A 131 -0.83 16.42 -25.66
N ALA A 132 -1.40 15.53 -24.84
CA ALA A 132 -2.04 14.30 -25.27
C ALA A 132 -3.24 14.57 -26.19
N ARG A 133 -4.06 15.56 -25.82
CA ARG A 133 -5.19 16.02 -26.63
C ARG A 133 -4.73 16.60 -27.96
N ASP A 134 -3.73 17.46 -27.96
CA ASP A 134 -3.22 18.12 -29.17
C ASP A 134 -2.61 17.13 -30.15
N ILE A 135 -1.82 16.16 -29.65
CA ILE A 135 -1.29 15.05 -30.44
C ILE A 135 -2.41 14.24 -31.10
N TRP A 136 -3.45 13.89 -30.35
CA TRP A 136 -4.56 13.12 -30.88
C TRP A 136 -5.37 13.92 -31.91
N LEU A 137 -5.70 15.18 -31.62
CA LEU A 137 -6.45 16.05 -32.53
C LEU A 137 -5.69 16.36 -33.82
N GLY A 138 -4.36 16.50 -33.76
CA GLY A 138 -3.50 16.74 -34.91
C GLY A 138 -3.26 15.51 -35.80
N SER A 139 -3.75 14.34 -35.40
CA SER A 139 -3.57 13.08 -36.14
C SER A 139 -4.76 12.80 -37.07
N ARG A 140 -4.52 12.00 -38.12
CA ARG A 140 -5.53 11.67 -39.13
C ARG A 140 -6.65 10.84 -38.49
N GLU A 141 -7.89 11.27 -38.72
CA GLU A 141 -9.08 10.61 -38.17
C GLU A 141 -9.36 9.27 -38.85
N ASP A 142 -9.31 9.22 -40.18
CA ASP A 142 -9.48 7.95 -40.88
C ASP A 142 -8.21 7.11 -40.80
N ILE A 143 -8.39 5.87 -40.35
CA ILE A 143 -7.33 4.88 -40.21
C ILE A 143 -7.38 3.83 -41.32
N ARG A 144 -8.41 3.81 -42.18
CA ARG A 144 -8.53 2.87 -43.31
C ARG A 144 -7.47 3.12 -44.36
N ALA A 145 -6.99 2.06 -45.01
CA ALA A 145 -5.91 2.12 -46.00
C ALA A 145 -4.62 2.79 -45.47
N THR A 146 -4.41 2.77 -44.14
CA THR A 146 -3.18 3.24 -43.49
C THR A 146 -2.38 2.06 -42.93
N PRO A 147 -1.11 2.28 -42.50
CA PRO A 147 -0.38 1.30 -41.71
C PRO A 147 -1.13 0.74 -40.50
N VAL A 148 -2.04 1.52 -39.90
CA VAL A 148 -2.88 1.06 -38.77
C VAL A 148 -3.85 -0.03 -39.22
N ASP A 149 -4.54 0.20 -40.34
CA ASP A 149 -5.46 -0.79 -40.93
C ASP A 149 -4.71 -2.07 -41.32
N LEU A 150 -3.58 -1.94 -42.02
CA LEU A 150 -2.75 -3.09 -42.39
C LEU A 150 -2.24 -3.86 -41.16
N TYR A 151 -1.85 -3.15 -40.10
CA TYR A 151 -1.44 -3.75 -38.84
C TYR A 151 -2.59 -4.54 -38.20
N LEU A 152 -3.77 -3.93 -38.05
CA LEU A 152 -4.95 -4.56 -37.45
C LEU A 152 -5.43 -5.76 -38.28
N ARG A 153 -5.45 -5.62 -39.61
CA ARG A 153 -5.82 -6.70 -40.54
C ARG A 153 -4.87 -7.89 -40.41
N SER A 154 -3.58 -7.65 -40.21
CA SER A 154 -2.61 -8.71 -39.98
C SER A 154 -2.80 -9.46 -38.64
N ARG A 155 -3.64 -8.91 -37.75
CA ARG A 155 -4.10 -9.52 -36.49
C ARG A 155 -5.51 -10.10 -36.59
N GLY A 156 -6.07 -10.21 -37.79
CA GLY A 156 -7.43 -10.70 -38.04
C GLY A 156 -8.53 -9.69 -37.72
N ILE A 157 -8.19 -8.41 -37.53
CA ILE A 157 -9.14 -7.34 -37.23
C ILE A 157 -9.40 -6.55 -38.52
N ASP A 158 -10.49 -6.87 -39.20
CA ASP A 158 -10.87 -6.23 -40.46
C ASP A 158 -11.77 -5.01 -40.19
N LEU A 159 -11.24 -3.81 -40.46
CA LEU A 159 -11.96 -2.54 -40.25
C LEU A 159 -13.15 -2.34 -41.20
N THR A 160 -13.24 -3.09 -42.29
CA THR A 160 -14.39 -3.03 -43.22
C THR A 160 -15.65 -3.64 -42.63
N ARG A 161 -15.50 -4.49 -41.60
CA ARG A 161 -16.60 -5.11 -40.86
C ARG A 161 -17.20 -4.21 -39.77
N PHE A 162 -16.64 -3.02 -39.58
CA PHE A 162 -17.23 -1.99 -38.72
C PHE A 162 -17.95 -0.95 -39.58
N ASP A 163 -19.12 -0.50 -39.14
CA ASP A 163 -19.88 0.59 -39.78
C ASP A 163 -18.99 1.84 -39.99
N HIS A 164 -18.26 2.17 -38.93
CA HIS A 164 -17.23 3.20 -38.92
C HIS A 164 -16.00 2.70 -38.14
N PRO A 165 -14.77 3.11 -38.50
CA PRO A 165 -13.61 2.80 -37.68
C PRO A 165 -13.82 3.32 -36.24
N PRO A 166 -13.26 2.66 -35.22
CA PRO A 166 -13.39 3.13 -33.85
C PRO A 166 -12.86 4.56 -33.71
N HIS A 167 -13.74 5.53 -33.44
CA HIS A 167 -13.37 6.95 -33.37
C HIS A 167 -12.30 7.27 -32.34
N ALA A 168 -12.06 6.40 -31.35
CA ALA A 168 -10.97 6.58 -30.40
C ALA A 168 -9.59 6.41 -31.04
N LEU A 169 -9.49 5.73 -32.19
CA LEU A 169 -8.24 5.43 -32.89
C LEU A 169 -7.98 6.46 -34.00
N ARG A 170 -6.71 6.83 -34.15
CA ARG A 170 -6.21 7.75 -35.17
C ARG A 170 -4.87 7.28 -35.71
N PHE A 171 -4.49 7.80 -36.88
CA PHE A 171 -3.22 7.50 -37.52
C PHE A 171 -2.31 8.75 -37.55
N ALA A 172 -1.09 8.58 -37.04
CA ALA A 172 -0.02 9.57 -37.15
C ALA A 172 1.08 9.02 -38.08
N PRO A 173 1.30 9.59 -39.28
CA PRO A 173 2.29 9.06 -40.24
C PRO A 173 3.74 9.24 -39.78
N GLU A 174 4.03 10.34 -39.09
CA GLU A 174 5.37 10.72 -38.63
C GLU A 174 5.35 11.05 -37.13
N HIS A 175 5.13 10.04 -36.29
CA HIS A 175 5.08 10.21 -34.84
C HIS A 175 6.46 10.01 -34.21
N TYR A 176 7.00 11.06 -33.58
CA TYR A 176 8.35 11.03 -33.02
C TYR A 176 8.54 9.92 -31.98
N CYS A 177 9.52 9.05 -32.18
CA CYS A 177 9.92 8.02 -31.24
C CYS A 177 11.23 8.42 -30.57
N THR A 178 11.20 8.60 -29.24
CA THR A 178 12.39 9.00 -28.46
C THR A 178 13.47 7.91 -28.41
N GLU A 179 13.10 6.64 -28.59
CA GLU A 179 14.03 5.51 -28.45
C GLU A 179 15.00 5.43 -29.63
N ILE A 180 14.55 5.81 -30.81
CA ILE A 180 15.36 5.82 -32.04
C ILE A 180 15.60 7.24 -32.58
N GLU A 181 15.19 8.25 -31.80
CA GLU A 181 15.30 9.68 -32.12
C GLU A 181 14.76 10.09 -33.51
N ALA A 182 13.77 9.36 -34.02
CA ALA A 182 13.24 9.51 -35.38
C ALA A 182 11.71 9.34 -35.44
N PRO A 183 11.03 9.91 -36.45
CA PRO A 183 9.59 9.69 -36.65
C PRO A 183 9.31 8.28 -37.16
N LEU A 184 8.22 7.68 -36.67
CA LEU A 184 7.67 6.42 -37.15
C LEU A 184 6.16 6.52 -37.31
N PRO A 185 5.54 5.74 -38.21
CA PRO A 185 4.09 5.58 -38.26
C PRO A 185 3.56 5.09 -36.91
N ALA A 186 2.46 5.65 -36.41
CA ALA A 186 1.86 5.24 -35.14
C ALA A 186 0.33 5.17 -35.18
N MET A 187 -0.20 4.16 -34.49
CA MET A 187 -1.59 4.12 -34.06
C MET A 187 -1.71 4.87 -32.74
N LEU A 188 -2.55 5.91 -32.72
CA LEU A 188 -2.86 6.68 -31.53
C LEU A 188 -4.27 6.34 -31.05
N ALA A 189 -4.46 6.20 -29.74
CA ALA A 189 -5.76 5.93 -29.15
C ALA A 189 -6.06 6.90 -28.01
N ALA A 190 -7.19 7.60 -28.11
CA ALA A 190 -7.66 8.50 -27.06
C ALA A 190 -8.12 7.71 -25.84
N ILE A 191 -7.56 8.05 -24.68
CA ILE A 191 -8.01 7.56 -23.39
C ILE A 191 -8.89 8.63 -22.76
N THR A 192 -10.12 8.26 -22.41
CA THR A 192 -11.15 9.20 -21.96
C THR A 192 -11.70 8.83 -20.59
N ASN A 193 -11.96 9.85 -19.77
CA ASN A 193 -12.63 9.68 -18.47
C ASN A 193 -14.16 9.49 -18.65
N LEU A 194 -14.94 9.36 -17.58
CA LEU A 194 -16.39 9.12 -17.65
C LEU A 194 -17.16 10.23 -18.39
N GLU A 195 -16.76 11.49 -18.23
CA GLU A 195 -17.36 12.62 -18.95
C GLU A 195 -17.01 12.65 -20.44
N GLY A 196 -16.10 11.78 -20.90
CA GLY A 196 -15.64 11.71 -22.29
C GLY A 196 -14.52 12.68 -22.63
N ARG A 197 -13.88 13.30 -21.62
CA ARG A 197 -12.72 14.17 -21.82
C ARG A 197 -11.47 13.33 -22.05
N ILE A 198 -10.64 13.73 -23.03
CA ILE A 198 -9.34 13.10 -23.29
C ILE A 198 -8.40 13.45 -22.14
N VAL A 199 -7.89 12.43 -21.45
CA VAL A 199 -6.96 12.57 -20.32
C VAL A 199 -5.57 12.03 -20.63
N ALA A 200 -5.47 11.14 -21.61
CA ALA A 200 -4.21 10.58 -22.06
C ALA A 200 -4.34 10.08 -23.51
N VAL A 201 -3.19 9.79 -24.13
CA VAL A 201 -3.12 9.15 -25.45
C VAL A 201 -2.21 7.93 -25.36
N HIS A 202 -2.73 6.78 -25.79
CA HIS A 202 -1.95 5.57 -25.98
C HIS A 202 -1.31 5.60 -27.37
N GLN A 203 0.00 5.38 -27.43
CA GLN A 203 0.84 5.51 -28.62
C GLN A 203 1.42 4.13 -28.93
N THR A 204 1.16 3.61 -30.13
CA THR A 204 1.75 2.36 -30.63
C THR A 204 2.50 2.64 -31.91
N TRP A 205 3.82 2.60 -31.87
CA TRP A 205 4.65 2.76 -33.06
C TRP A 205 4.62 1.49 -33.91
N LEU A 206 4.55 1.67 -35.22
CA LEU A 206 4.41 0.61 -36.21
C LEU A 206 5.64 0.57 -37.10
N GLY A 207 6.00 -0.63 -37.55
CA GLY A 207 7.09 -0.88 -38.47
C GLY A 207 6.72 -1.96 -39.47
N GLN A 208 7.38 -1.94 -40.63
CA GLN A 208 7.22 -2.98 -41.63
C GLN A 208 8.35 -4.01 -41.51
N HIS A 209 7.99 -5.27 -41.39
CA HIS A 209 8.92 -6.38 -41.24
C HIS A 209 8.50 -7.53 -42.16
N GLY A 210 9.36 -7.89 -43.12
CA GLY A 210 9.05 -8.93 -44.10
C GLY A 210 7.81 -8.62 -44.96
N GLY A 211 7.58 -7.34 -45.27
CA GLY A 211 6.41 -6.88 -46.02
C GLY A 211 5.13 -6.69 -45.19
N GLN A 212 5.08 -7.21 -43.96
CA GLN A 212 3.92 -7.11 -43.07
C GLN A 212 4.08 -5.96 -42.05
N TRP A 213 2.99 -5.25 -41.78
CA TRP A 213 2.94 -4.24 -40.71
C TRP A 213 2.75 -4.90 -39.35
N SER A 214 3.63 -4.57 -38.41
CA SER A 214 3.52 -4.97 -37.01
C SER A 214 3.98 -3.84 -36.09
N LYS A 215 4.03 -4.10 -34.79
CA LYS A 215 4.61 -3.13 -33.84
C LYS A 215 6.07 -2.94 -34.20
N ALA A 216 6.54 -1.70 -34.15
CA ALA A 216 7.95 -1.40 -34.37
C ALA A 216 8.82 -2.22 -33.39
N LYS A 217 9.95 -2.74 -33.87
CA LYS A 217 10.95 -3.43 -33.05
C LYS A 217 11.69 -2.42 -32.16
N LEU A 218 11.05 -2.12 -31.03
CA LEU A 218 11.51 -1.20 -29.99
C LEU A 218 11.49 -1.94 -28.65
N GLU A 219 12.34 -1.54 -27.71
CA GLU A 219 12.26 -1.96 -26.30
C GLU A 219 10.88 -1.64 -25.73
N CYS A 220 10.35 -0.46 -26.05
CA CYS A 220 9.01 -0.03 -25.61
C CYS A 220 8.17 0.49 -26.78
N SER A 221 7.61 -0.44 -27.56
CA SER A 221 6.77 -0.15 -28.73
C SER A 221 5.39 0.46 -28.41
N LYS A 222 5.01 0.52 -27.13
CA LYS A 222 3.76 1.12 -26.65
C LYS A 222 4.03 2.06 -25.48
N LYS A 223 3.54 3.30 -25.55
CA LYS A 223 3.66 4.28 -24.44
C LYS A 223 2.37 5.05 -24.25
N VAL A 224 2.12 5.49 -23.03
CA VAL A 224 1.00 6.38 -22.71
C VAL A 224 1.54 7.76 -22.34
N LEU A 225 0.98 8.80 -22.95
CA LEU A 225 1.22 10.19 -22.55
C LEU A 225 0.00 10.70 -21.78
N GLY A 226 0.18 10.98 -20.49
CA GLY A 226 -0.88 11.42 -19.57
C GLY A 226 -1.20 10.38 -18.49
N THR A 227 -2.00 10.77 -17.51
CA THR A 227 -2.52 9.88 -16.46
C THR A 227 -3.89 9.35 -16.86
N PHE A 228 -4.15 8.06 -16.62
CA PHE A 228 -5.31 7.37 -17.19
C PHE A 228 -6.10 6.51 -16.20
N ALA A 229 -5.85 6.66 -14.90
CA ALA A 229 -6.62 6.01 -13.85
C ALA A 229 -8.13 6.26 -14.02
N GLY A 230 -8.94 5.20 -13.89
CA GLY A 230 -10.40 5.26 -14.01
C GLY A 230 -10.89 5.66 -15.41
N SER A 231 -10.01 5.68 -16.41
CA SER A 231 -10.29 6.09 -17.78
C SER A 231 -10.06 4.94 -18.75
N GLY A 232 -10.59 5.02 -19.97
CA GLY A 232 -10.44 3.93 -20.94
C GLY A 232 -10.52 4.39 -22.39
N ILE A 233 -10.06 3.52 -23.29
CA ILE A 233 -10.20 3.69 -24.73
C ILE A 233 -11.56 3.12 -25.15
N ARG A 234 -12.44 3.98 -25.63
CA ARG A 234 -13.82 3.61 -25.99
C ARG A 234 -13.86 3.14 -27.44
N LEU A 235 -13.82 1.83 -27.64
CA LEU A 235 -13.72 1.23 -28.97
C LEU A 235 -15.09 1.00 -29.62
N ARG A 236 -16.13 0.79 -28.81
CA ARG A 236 -17.50 0.59 -29.33
C ARG A 236 -18.57 1.12 -28.38
N ARG A 237 -19.65 1.69 -28.95
CA ARG A 237 -20.77 2.30 -28.21
C ARG A 237 -21.94 1.35 -27.92
N GLY A 238 -21.86 0.07 -28.29
CA GLY A 238 -22.94 -0.89 -28.06
C GLY A 238 -24.22 -0.57 -28.85
N GLN A 239 -25.25 -1.41 -28.66
CA GLN A 239 -26.53 -1.31 -29.37
C GLN A 239 -27.26 0.02 -29.13
N SER A 240 -27.10 0.64 -27.96
CA SER A 240 -27.78 1.90 -27.64
C SER A 240 -27.18 3.11 -28.37
N GLY A 241 -25.92 3.03 -28.81
CA GLY A 241 -25.18 4.15 -29.39
C GLY A 241 -24.90 5.32 -28.42
N LYS A 242 -25.40 5.26 -27.17
CA LYS A 242 -25.33 6.36 -26.21
C LYS A 242 -23.90 6.59 -25.71
N ALA A 243 -23.63 7.79 -25.19
CA ALA A 243 -22.38 8.04 -24.46
C ALA A 243 -22.38 7.25 -23.15
N LEU A 244 -21.19 6.85 -22.65
CA LEU A 244 -21.04 6.01 -21.46
C LEU A 244 -21.80 6.56 -20.23
N LYS A 245 -21.88 7.88 -20.08
CA LYS A 245 -22.60 8.57 -18.99
C LYS A 245 -24.15 8.49 -19.09
N GLN A 246 -24.69 8.00 -20.21
CA GLN A 246 -26.12 7.93 -20.52
C GLN A 246 -26.60 6.48 -20.73
N VAL A 247 -25.75 5.52 -20.36
CA VAL A 247 -26.00 4.08 -20.53
C VAL A 247 -27.00 3.60 -19.48
N SER A 248 -27.91 2.71 -19.89
CA SER A 248 -28.83 2.05 -18.93
C SER A 248 -28.05 1.09 -18.05
N PRO A 249 -28.39 0.91 -16.76
CA PRO A 249 -27.80 -0.13 -15.93
C PRO A 249 -27.85 -1.55 -16.53
N ASP A 250 -28.83 -1.82 -17.41
CA ASP A 250 -29.02 -3.13 -18.04
C ASP A 250 -28.15 -3.37 -19.29
N GLU A 251 -27.45 -2.34 -19.79
CA GLU A 251 -26.59 -2.48 -20.96
C GLU A 251 -25.22 -3.03 -20.56
N MET A 252 -24.89 -4.20 -21.10
CA MET A 252 -23.63 -4.88 -20.79
C MET A 252 -22.41 -4.15 -21.38
N VAL A 253 -21.39 -3.96 -20.54
CA VAL A 253 -20.11 -3.33 -20.90
C VAL A 253 -18.99 -4.36 -20.80
N ALA A 254 -18.35 -4.68 -21.93
CA ALA A 254 -17.17 -5.53 -21.98
C ALA A 254 -15.90 -4.68 -21.89
N ILE A 255 -15.01 -5.02 -20.96
CA ILE A 255 -13.73 -4.34 -20.76
C ILE A 255 -12.60 -5.35 -20.86
N GLY A 256 -11.62 -5.07 -21.72
CA GLY A 256 -10.39 -5.85 -21.84
C GLY A 256 -9.14 -5.00 -21.66
N GLU A 257 -7.97 -5.62 -21.58
CA GLU A 257 -6.71 -4.90 -21.37
C GLU A 257 -6.26 -4.12 -22.63
N GLY A 258 -6.04 -4.85 -23.73
CA GLY A 258 -5.46 -4.31 -24.96
C GLY A 258 -6.48 -3.88 -26.01
N ILE A 259 -6.08 -2.93 -26.86
CA ILE A 259 -6.89 -2.45 -27.99
C ILE A 259 -7.23 -3.60 -28.93
N GLU A 260 -6.23 -4.37 -29.32
CA GLU A 260 -6.35 -5.47 -30.28
C GLU A 260 -7.35 -6.53 -29.80
N THR A 261 -7.23 -6.97 -28.55
CA THR A 261 -8.15 -7.94 -27.92
C THR A 261 -9.57 -7.43 -27.89
N CYS A 262 -9.77 -6.17 -27.51
CA CYS A 262 -11.09 -5.57 -27.43
C CYS A 262 -11.72 -5.38 -28.82
N LEU A 263 -10.92 -5.05 -29.85
CA LEU A 263 -11.41 -4.97 -31.23
C LEU A 263 -11.84 -6.33 -31.77
N SER A 264 -11.15 -7.42 -31.43
CA SER A 264 -11.57 -8.77 -31.78
C SER A 264 -12.95 -9.10 -31.18
N VAL A 265 -13.19 -8.74 -29.92
CA VAL A 265 -14.52 -8.87 -29.28
C VAL A 265 -15.54 -7.97 -29.98
N ALA A 266 -15.15 -6.77 -30.40
CA ALA A 266 -16.03 -5.83 -31.09
C ALA A 266 -16.52 -6.32 -32.45
N LEU A 267 -15.71 -7.13 -33.14
CA LEU A 267 -16.09 -7.81 -34.37
C LEU A 267 -17.00 -9.01 -34.14
N ALA A 268 -16.80 -9.74 -33.04
CA ALA A 268 -17.57 -10.93 -32.71
C ALA A 268 -18.94 -10.60 -32.10
N CYS A 269 -19.00 -9.53 -31.30
CA CYS A 269 -20.16 -9.12 -30.51
C CYS A 269 -20.53 -7.65 -30.79
N PRO A 270 -21.09 -7.35 -31.99
CA PRO A 270 -21.50 -6.01 -32.39
C PRO A 270 -22.75 -5.48 -31.68
N GLU A 271 -23.22 -6.11 -30.62
CA GLU A 271 -24.24 -5.58 -29.71
C GLU A 271 -23.59 -4.96 -28.48
N LEU A 272 -22.39 -5.43 -28.10
CA LEU A 272 -21.73 -5.02 -26.87
C LEU A 272 -21.06 -3.64 -26.97
N ARG A 273 -21.07 -2.94 -25.84
CA ARG A 273 -20.24 -1.78 -25.58
C ARG A 273 -18.86 -2.26 -25.13
N ILE A 274 -17.80 -1.70 -25.73
CA ILE A 274 -16.44 -2.23 -25.55
C ILE A 274 -15.44 -1.13 -25.22
N LEU A 275 -14.66 -1.36 -24.16
CA LEU A 275 -13.58 -0.49 -23.72
C LEU A 275 -12.27 -1.27 -23.58
N ALA A 276 -11.15 -0.67 -23.97
CA ALA A 276 -9.83 -1.13 -23.57
C ALA A 276 -9.32 -0.32 -22.37
N ALA A 277 -8.89 -1.01 -21.32
CA ALA A 277 -8.40 -0.44 -20.08
C ALA A 277 -6.93 -0.02 -20.13
N VAL A 278 -6.23 -0.30 -21.24
CA VAL A 278 -4.81 0.04 -21.49
C VAL A 278 -3.83 -0.85 -20.74
N SER A 279 -4.07 -1.11 -19.45
CA SER A 279 -3.25 -1.97 -18.60
C SER A 279 -4.12 -2.76 -17.62
N LEU A 280 -3.58 -3.88 -17.12
CA LEU A 280 -4.21 -4.66 -16.04
C LEU A 280 -4.41 -3.81 -14.77
N SER A 281 -3.50 -2.89 -14.46
CA SER A 281 -3.65 -1.98 -13.32
C SER A 281 -4.95 -1.18 -13.37
N ASN A 282 -5.38 -0.77 -14.56
CA ASN A 282 -6.60 0.00 -14.75
C ASN A 282 -7.88 -0.88 -14.79
N LEU A 283 -7.72 -2.21 -14.76
CA LEU A 283 -8.80 -3.19 -14.51
C LEU A 283 -8.96 -3.51 -13.01
N GLY A 284 -8.13 -2.89 -12.16
CA GLY A 284 -8.11 -3.04 -10.72
C GLY A 284 -7.03 -4.01 -10.22
N THR A 285 -6.52 -3.74 -9.02
CA THR A 285 -5.66 -4.62 -8.25
C THR A 285 -6.47 -5.78 -7.67
N ILE A 286 -5.94 -7.01 -7.73
CA ILE A 286 -6.60 -8.17 -7.11
C ILE A 286 -6.16 -8.27 -5.65
N ARG A 287 -7.14 -8.35 -4.74
CA ARG A 287 -6.96 -8.59 -3.32
C ARG A 287 -7.43 -10.00 -2.98
N LEU A 288 -6.60 -10.76 -2.26
CA LEU A 288 -6.96 -12.04 -1.65
C LEU A 288 -6.63 -11.99 -0.17
N THR A 289 -7.60 -12.29 0.69
CA THR A 289 -7.40 -12.43 2.14
C THR A 289 -7.59 -13.88 2.53
N ARG A 290 -6.63 -14.42 3.29
CA ARG A 290 -6.63 -15.79 3.81
C ARG A 290 -6.52 -15.76 5.33
N ALA A 291 -7.40 -16.49 6.00
CA ALA A 291 -7.32 -16.74 7.43
C ALA A 291 -6.63 -18.08 7.70
N TRP A 292 -6.01 -18.19 8.87
CA TRP A 292 -5.24 -19.36 9.29
C TRP A 292 -5.75 -19.82 10.66
N GLY A 293 -5.93 -21.12 10.80
CA GLY A 293 -6.29 -21.80 12.04
C GLY A 293 -5.15 -22.66 12.56
N VAL A 294 -5.50 -23.54 13.50
CA VAL A 294 -4.56 -24.48 14.13
C VAL A 294 -3.93 -25.38 13.06
N ASP A 295 -2.64 -25.67 13.24
CA ASP A 295 -1.84 -26.52 12.35
C ASP A 295 -1.84 -26.12 10.86
N GLY A 296 -2.04 -24.83 10.59
CA GLY A 296 -1.96 -24.28 9.24
C GLY A 296 -3.17 -24.60 8.36
N GLU A 297 -4.26 -25.11 8.93
CA GLU A 297 -5.55 -25.10 8.24
C GLU A 297 -5.94 -23.66 7.88
N SER A 298 -6.60 -23.45 6.74
CA SER A 298 -6.77 -22.10 6.19
C SER A 298 -8.06 -21.90 5.41
N TRP A 299 -8.54 -20.66 5.35
CA TRP A 299 -9.78 -20.27 4.68
C TRP A 299 -9.53 -19.07 3.78
N ILE A 300 -9.98 -19.15 2.52
CA ILE A 300 -10.10 -17.97 1.68
C ILE A 300 -11.27 -17.15 2.20
N ILE A 301 -11.01 -15.94 2.71
CA ILE A 301 -12.05 -15.08 3.31
C ILE A 301 -12.62 -14.12 2.27
N GLU A 302 -11.76 -13.57 1.42
CA GLU A 302 -12.15 -12.60 0.41
C GLU A 302 -11.24 -12.74 -0.80
N HIS A 303 -11.84 -12.69 -2.00
CA HIS A 303 -11.11 -12.50 -3.25
C HIS A 303 -11.91 -11.53 -4.12
N ARG A 304 -11.35 -10.35 -4.41
CA ARG A 304 -12.03 -9.34 -5.23
C ARG A 304 -11.05 -8.44 -5.97
N ARG A 305 -11.54 -7.83 -7.04
CA ARG A 305 -10.84 -6.73 -7.74
C ARG A 305 -11.16 -5.41 -7.06
N VAL A 306 -10.14 -4.59 -6.86
CA VAL A 306 -10.22 -3.25 -6.28
C VAL A 306 -9.64 -2.28 -7.30
N PRO A 307 -10.41 -1.29 -7.79
CA PRO A 307 -9.86 -0.25 -8.66
C PRO A 307 -8.70 0.49 -7.96
N ALA A 308 -7.53 0.53 -8.59
CA ALA A 308 -6.35 1.26 -8.10
C ALA A 308 -5.32 1.42 -9.24
N ASP A 309 -4.56 2.51 -9.26
CA ASP A 309 -3.42 2.72 -10.14
C ASP A 309 -2.08 2.59 -9.39
N PRO A 310 -1.56 1.35 -9.25
CA PRO A 310 -0.27 1.11 -8.59
C PRO A 310 0.94 1.70 -9.31
N ALA A 311 0.82 2.09 -10.59
CA ALA A 311 1.94 2.59 -11.37
C ALA A 311 2.19 4.09 -11.18
N THR A 312 1.11 4.87 -10.96
CA THR A 312 1.24 6.33 -10.92
C THR A 312 0.56 7.03 -9.73
N SER A 313 -0.33 6.38 -8.98
CA SER A 313 -1.03 7.02 -7.85
C SER A 313 -0.51 6.57 -6.47
N PRO A 314 0.22 7.45 -5.76
CA PRO A 314 0.50 7.28 -4.33
C PRO A 314 -0.75 7.13 -3.47
N GLU A 315 -1.82 7.86 -3.79
CA GLU A 315 -3.06 7.90 -3.02
C GLU A 315 -3.83 6.58 -3.10
N ASP A 316 -3.84 5.93 -4.26
CA ASP A 316 -4.47 4.61 -4.44
C ASP A 316 -3.73 3.54 -3.63
N TRP A 317 -2.40 3.61 -3.57
CA TRP A 317 -1.60 2.76 -2.69
C TRP A 317 -1.94 2.96 -1.22
N ASP A 318 -2.04 4.22 -0.78
CA ASP A 318 -2.34 4.56 0.61
C ASP A 318 -3.76 4.11 0.96
N THR A 319 -4.73 4.31 0.06
CA THR A 319 -6.12 3.85 0.21
C THR A 319 -6.19 2.32 0.28
N LEU A 320 -5.47 1.61 -0.60
CA LEU A 320 -5.44 0.15 -0.62
C LEU A 320 -4.87 -0.41 0.69
N LEU A 321 -3.68 0.05 1.10
CA LEU A 321 -3.05 -0.41 2.34
C LEU A 321 -3.88 -0.04 3.56
N THR A 322 -4.45 1.16 3.60
CA THR A 322 -5.35 1.60 4.68
C THR A 322 -6.56 0.69 4.77
N SER A 323 -7.24 0.45 3.64
CA SER A 323 -8.41 -0.44 3.60
C SER A 323 -8.10 -1.83 4.12
N LEU A 324 -6.94 -2.40 3.77
CA LEU A 324 -6.50 -3.71 4.25
C LEU A 324 -6.21 -3.72 5.75
N THR A 325 -5.52 -2.69 6.27
CA THR A 325 -5.19 -2.60 7.71
C THR A 325 -6.39 -2.32 8.60
N GLU A 326 -7.41 -1.66 8.06
CA GLU A 326 -8.60 -1.22 8.82
C GLU A 326 -9.79 -2.16 8.64
N THR A 327 -9.73 -3.11 7.68
CA THR A 327 -10.77 -4.13 7.53
C THR A 327 -10.87 -4.99 8.79
N LEU A 328 -12.09 -5.11 9.32
CA LEU A 328 -12.47 -6.09 10.34
C LEU A 328 -13.38 -7.14 9.70
N TYR A 329 -12.96 -8.40 9.75
CA TYR A 329 -13.78 -9.52 9.28
C TYR A 329 -14.63 -10.05 10.43
N PRO A 330 -15.96 -10.09 10.31
CA PRO A 330 -16.84 -10.59 11.36
C PRO A 330 -16.50 -12.01 11.78
N LEU A 331 -16.56 -12.28 13.09
CA LEU A 331 -16.45 -13.63 13.63
C LEU A 331 -17.73 -14.42 13.39
N ALA A 332 -17.59 -15.74 13.26
CA ALA A 332 -18.72 -16.65 13.01
C ALA A 332 -19.58 -16.92 14.27
N ASP A 333 -19.14 -16.49 15.45
CA ASP A 333 -19.83 -16.67 16.73
C ASP A 333 -21.00 -15.73 16.97
N GLY A 334 -21.25 -14.80 16.05
CA GLY A 334 -22.32 -13.82 16.17
C GLY A 334 -22.09 -12.80 17.29
N SER A 335 -20.89 -12.70 17.86
CA SER A 335 -20.63 -11.83 19.02
C SER A 335 -20.57 -10.34 18.69
N GLY A 336 -20.77 -9.94 17.42
CA GLY A 336 -20.52 -8.57 16.94
C GLY A 336 -19.04 -8.17 16.97
N ARG A 337 -18.11 -9.11 17.10
CA ARG A 337 -16.66 -8.85 17.02
C ARG A 337 -16.16 -9.19 15.62
N GLY A 338 -15.01 -8.62 15.26
CA GLY A 338 -14.30 -8.94 14.05
C GLY A 338 -12.80 -9.05 14.28
N MET A 339 -12.11 -9.75 13.37
CA MET A 339 -10.68 -9.93 13.39
C MET A 339 -10.00 -9.04 12.34
N ARG A 340 -8.92 -8.35 12.74
CA ARG A 340 -8.09 -7.57 11.83
C ARG A 340 -7.10 -8.44 11.06
N VAL A 341 -6.66 -7.95 9.91
CA VAL A 341 -5.54 -8.53 9.16
C VAL A 341 -4.23 -8.39 9.95
N LEU A 342 -3.54 -9.50 10.20
CA LEU A 342 -2.23 -9.52 10.86
C LEU A 342 -1.16 -8.83 10.01
N ALA A 343 -1.06 -9.25 8.74
CA ALA A 343 0.01 -8.84 7.85
C ALA A 343 -0.42 -8.81 6.37
N ILE A 344 0.23 -7.93 5.62
CA ILE A 344 -0.04 -7.67 4.20
C ILE A 344 1.26 -7.86 3.41
N GLY A 345 1.20 -8.71 2.38
CA GLY A 345 2.24 -8.85 1.38
C GLY A 345 1.74 -8.35 0.03
N TYR A 346 2.57 -7.64 -0.72
CA TYR A 346 2.24 -7.22 -2.08
C TYR A 346 3.45 -7.34 -3.00
N ASP A 347 3.22 -7.56 -4.29
CA ASP A 347 4.30 -7.68 -5.26
C ASP A 347 4.93 -6.30 -5.51
N SER A 348 6.25 -6.27 -5.45
CA SER A 348 7.06 -5.08 -5.72
C SER A 348 7.79 -5.16 -7.06
N GLY A 349 7.79 -6.34 -7.71
CA GLY A 349 8.33 -6.55 -9.04
C GLY A 349 7.38 -6.03 -10.11
N GLY A 350 7.89 -5.27 -11.08
CA GLY A 350 7.05 -4.76 -12.16
C GLY A 350 7.77 -3.83 -13.13
N SER A 351 6.98 -3.26 -14.04
CA SER A 351 7.39 -2.27 -15.04
C SER A 351 8.04 -1.03 -14.41
N GLU A 352 8.78 -0.28 -15.20
CA GLU A 352 9.42 0.98 -14.78
C GLU A 352 8.40 1.94 -14.12
N GLY A 353 8.66 2.33 -12.88
CA GLY A 353 7.78 3.20 -12.06
C GLY A 353 7.01 2.48 -10.94
N VAL A 354 6.53 1.25 -11.17
CA VAL A 354 5.70 0.51 -10.20
C VAL A 354 6.47 0.18 -8.92
N THR A 355 7.71 -0.30 -9.06
CA THR A 355 8.58 -0.61 -7.91
C THR A 355 8.86 0.62 -7.05
N LEU A 356 9.02 1.80 -7.67
CA LEU A 356 9.25 3.04 -6.93
C LEU A 356 8.01 3.46 -6.13
N GLN A 357 6.82 3.33 -6.72
CA GLN A 357 5.55 3.62 -6.05
C GLN A 357 5.28 2.66 -4.89
N ALA A 358 5.49 1.36 -5.11
CA ALA A 358 5.39 0.32 -4.09
C ALA A 358 6.29 0.65 -2.87
N TYR A 359 7.56 0.97 -3.11
CA TYR A 359 8.49 1.37 -2.05
C TYR A 359 8.12 2.70 -1.39
N GLY A 360 7.60 3.66 -2.17
CA GLY A 360 7.03 4.91 -1.64
C GLY A 360 5.87 4.65 -0.68
N ALA A 361 4.95 3.76 -1.06
CA ALA A 361 3.80 3.35 -0.24
C ALA A 361 4.24 2.72 1.08
N TRP A 362 5.24 1.83 1.06
CA TRP A 362 5.79 1.28 2.29
C TRP A 362 6.33 2.36 3.23
N LYS A 363 7.11 3.32 2.71
CA LYS A 363 7.67 4.42 3.52
C LYS A 363 6.57 5.28 4.14
N ARG A 364 5.49 5.57 3.40
CA ARG A 364 4.34 6.31 3.94
C ARG A 364 3.61 5.50 5.00
N ALA A 365 3.34 4.21 4.75
CA ALA A 365 2.75 3.30 5.72
C ALA A 365 3.60 3.16 7.00
N ARG A 366 4.93 3.20 6.88
CA ARG A 366 5.87 3.21 8.01
C ARG A 366 5.76 4.50 8.83
N ARG A 367 5.73 5.67 8.17
CA ARG A 367 5.55 6.97 8.82
C ARG A 367 4.21 7.11 9.54
N SER A 368 3.18 6.44 9.04
CA SER A 368 1.85 6.37 9.67
C SER A 368 1.68 5.22 10.66
N SER A 369 2.77 4.56 11.09
CA SER A 369 2.76 3.43 12.04
C SER A 369 1.90 2.22 11.62
N ARG A 370 1.54 2.09 10.34
CA ARG A 370 0.82 0.94 9.78
C ARG A 370 1.77 -0.22 9.46
N ALA A 371 2.94 0.09 8.89
CA ALA A 371 4.02 -0.87 8.70
C ALA A 371 4.89 -0.96 9.97
N ARG A 372 4.77 -2.07 10.70
CA ARG A 372 5.45 -2.31 11.98
C ARG A 372 6.24 -3.61 11.92
N MET A 373 7.45 -3.60 12.46
CA MET A 373 8.21 -4.82 12.75
C MET A 373 7.73 -5.32 14.11
N ILE A 374 7.17 -6.52 14.16
CA ILE A 374 6.55 -7.08 15.37
C ILE A 374 7.47 -8.06 16.12
N GLY A 375 8.60 -8.42 15.52
CA GLY A 375 9.61 -9.27 16.12
C GLY A 375 10.56 -9.86 15.09
N GLN A 376 11.46 -10.73 15.56
CA GLN A 376 12.30 -11.55 14.70
C GLN A 376 11.85 -13.01 14.80
N ILE A 377 11.60 -13.63 13.65
CA ILE A 377 11.14 -15.01 13.54
C ILE A 377 12.07 -15.74 12.58
N GLU A 378 12.75 -16.78 13.08
CA GLU A 378 13.79 -17.51 12.35
C GLU A 378 14.89 -16.59 11.79
N GLY A 379 15.30 -15.57 12.57
CA GLY A 379 16.32 -14.60 12.17
C GLY A 379 15.85 -13.60 11.10
N ARG A 380 14.57 -13.56 10.78
CA ARG A 380 13.97 -12.62 9.82
C ARG A 380 13.06 -11.63 10.55
N GLU A 381 13.06 -10.39 10.12
CA GLU A 381 12.16 -9.38 10.66
C GLU A 381 10.73 -9.61 10.18
N ALA A 382 9.82 -9.85 11.12
CA ALA A 382 8.41 -10.05 10.84
C ALA A 382 7.71 -8.70 10.73
N TRP A 383 7.40 -8.30 9.50
CA TRP A 383 6.72 -7.03 9.21
C TRP A 383 5.22 -7.22 8.99
N THR A 384 4.40 -6.27 9.47
CA THR A 384 2.95 -6.24 9.20
C THR A 384 2.62 -5.82 7.76
N ILE A 385 3.53 -5.11 7.09
CA ILE A 385 3.41 -4.76 5.68
C ILE A 385 4.78 -5.00 5.06
N LEU A 386 4.85 -5.85 4.04
CA LEU A 386 6.10 -6.25 3.41
C LEU A 386 5.96 -6.28 1.87
N PRO A 387 6.78 -5.50 1.14
CA PRO A 387 6.96 -5.71 -0.28
C PRO A 387 7.62 -7.07 -0.50
N LEU A 388 7.09 -7.85 -1.45
CA LEU A 388 7.56 -9.19 -1.78
C LEU A 388 8.17 -9.20 -3.19
N LYS A 389 9.12 -10.12 -3.39
CA LYS A 389 9.72 -10.40 -4.69
C LYS A 389 10.11 -11.88 -4.80
N GLY A 390 9.68 -12.53 -5.88
CA GLY A 390 10.14 -13.87 -6.22
C GLY A 390 11.63 -13.89 -6.61
N ALA A 391 12.39 -14.80 -6.04
CA ALA A 391 13.78 -15.06 -6.44
C ALA A 391 13.82 -15.72 -7.83
N SER A 392 14.77 -15.29 -8.67
CA SER A 392 14.97 -15.87 -10.01
C SER A 392 15.83 -17.14 -10.00
N ASN A 393 16.62 -17.36 -8.95
CA ASN A 393 17.45 -18.55 -8.80
C ASN A 393 16.64 -19.70 -8.17
N LEU A 394 16.71 -20.88 -8.78
CA LEU A 394 16.02 -22.08 -8.31
C LEU A 394 16.47 -22.52 -6.91
N ASN A 395 17.77 -22.34 -6.62
CA ASN A 395 18.39 -22.71 -5.34
C ASN A 395 18.37 -21.55 -4.32
N ALA A 396 17.56 -20.52 -4.54
CA ALA A 396 17.41 -19.45 -3.57
C ALA A 396 16.85 -19.97 -2.25
N ALA A 397 17.24 -19.31 -1.14
CA ALA A 397 16.66 -19.55 0.17
C ALA A 397 15.12 -19.47 0.10
N SER A 398 14.43 -20.28 0.92
CA SER A 398 12.97 -20.33 0.92
C SER A 398 12.37 -18.94 1.11
N LEU A 399 12.83 -18.21 2.11
CA LEU A 399 12.38 -16.85 2.43
C LEU A 399 13.48 -16.11 3.20
N ALA A 400 13.82 -14.90 2.75
CA ALA A 400 14.76 -14.00 3.41
C ALA A 400 14.23 -12.56 3.36
N VAL A 401 14.56 -11.76 4.37
CA VAL A 401 14.37 -10.30 4.33
C VAL A 401 15.70 -9.69 3.90
N SER A 402 15.67 -8.94 2.81
CA SER A 402 16.83 -8.22 2.29
C SER A 402 16.58 -6.72 2.33
N TYR A 403 17.65 -5.95 2.37
CA TYR A 403 17.63 -4.49 2.28
C TYR A 403 18.40 -4.08 1.04
N PRO A 404 17.73 -3.95 -0.12
CA PRO A 404 18.40 -3.69 -1.39
C PRO A 404 19.16 -2.36 -1.33
N ASN A 405 20.47 -2.42 -1.53
CA ASN A 405 21.29 -1.24 -1.81
C ASN A 405 21.42 -1.12 -3.33
N THR A 406 20.90 -0.05 -3.93
CA THR A 406 21.06 0.21 -5.37
C THR A 406 22.49 0.64 -5.68
N GLN A 407 23.44 -0.31 -5.73
CA GLN A 407 24.82 -0.10 -6.19
C GLN A 407 24.93 -0.13 -7.74
N ARG A 408 24.01 0.51 -8.47
CA ARG A 408 24.19 0.81 -9.90
C ARG A 408 24.16 2.32 -10.09
N LYS A 409 25.24 2.86 -10.67
CA LYS A 409 25.50 4.30 -10.84
C LYS A 409 24.43 5.07 -11.63
N ASP A 410 23.53 4.38 -12.34
CA ASP A 410 22.62 5.01 -13.30
C ASP A 410 21.12 4.92 -12.94
N ARG A 411 20.76 4.62 -11.68
CA ARG A 411 19.36 4.70 -11.22
C ARG A 411 19.25 5.45 -9.88
N ASN A 412 18.51 6.55 -9.93
CA ASN A 412 18.37 7.61 -8.92
C ASN A 412 18.30 7.15 -7.44
N ALA A 413 18.99 7.93 -6.60
CA ALA A 413 19.43 7.70 -5.23
C ALA A 413 18.35 7.66 -4.11
N ALA A 414 17.13 7.14 -4.34
CA ALA A 414 15.99 7.35 -3.42
C ALA A 414 15.69 6.22 -2.39
N ALA A 415 16.49 5.15 -2.33
CA ALA A 415 16.26 4.02 -1.41
C ALA A 415 17.56 3.28 -1.03
N ARG A 416 18.46 3.93 -0.28
CA ARG A 416 19.61 3.24 0.31
C ARG A 416 19.15 2.44 1.53
N GLY A 417 19.06 1.11 1.44
CA GLY A 417 19.08 0.20 2.60
C GLY A 417 17.98 0.35 3.67
N GLU A 418 16.94 1.14 3.43
CA GLU A 418 15.91 1.46 4.44
C GLU A 418 14.65 0.60 4.34
N ILE A 419 14.38 0.00 3.18
CA ILE A 419 13.10 -0.68 2.90
C ILE A 419 13.33 -2.19 2.92
N PRO A 420 12.63 -2.94 3.79
CA PRO A 420 12.70 -4.39 3.80
C PRO A 420 12.02 -4.95 2.55
N LEU A 421 12.67 -5.93 1.93
CA LEU A 421 12.14 -6.69 0.80
C LEU A 421 12.15 -8.17 1.14
N GLY A 422 10.96 -8.77 1.19
CA GLY A 422 10.79 -10.21 1.35
C GLY A 422 11.11 -10.92 0.04
N VAL A 423 12.27 -11.56 -0.03
CA VAL A 423 12.70 -12.36 -1.18
C VAL A 423 12.39 -13.82 -0.89
N PHE A 424 11.54 -14.45 -1.70
CA PHE A 424 11.10 -15.83 -1.49
C PHE A 424 11.35 -16.70 -2.71
N ASN A 425 11.50 -18.01 -2.52
CA ASN A 425 11.63 -18.97 -3.61
C ASN A 425 10.23 -19.34 -4.13
N PRO A 426 9.81 -18.85 -5.31
CA PRO A 426 8.44 -19.09 -5.79
C PRO A 426 8.17 -20.57 -6.07
N ASN A 427 9.17 -21.33 -6.51
CA ASN A 427 8.97 -22.75 -6.84
C ASN A 427 8.68 -23.56 -5.58
N ARG A 428 9.45 -23.34 -4.51
CA ARG A 428 9.25 -24.03 -3.23
C ARG A 428 7.90 -23.71 -2.61
N PHE A 429 7.49 -22.44 -2.62
CA PHE A 429 6.18 -22.05 -2.10
C PHE A 429 5.02 -22.55 -2.98
N LYS A 430 5.21 -22.68 -4.30
CA LYS A 430 4.22 -23.33 -5.18
C LYS A 430 4.14 -24.84 -4.91
N ASP A 431 5.26 -25.52 -4.68
CA ASP A 431 5.28 -26.92 -4.26
C ASP A 431 4.51 -27.12 -2.94
N ASP A 432 4.73 -26.24 -1.95
CA ASP A 432 3.98 -26.23 -0.69
C ASP A 432 2.49 -25.96 -0.90
N ALA A 433 2.14 -24.95 -1.70
CA ALA A 433 0.74 -24.59 -1.98
C ALA A 433 -0.01 -25.76 -2.64
N VAL A 434 0.59 -26.43 -3.62
CA VAL A 434 -0.02 -27.61 -4.26
C VAL A 434 -0.18 -28.76 -3.28
N THR A 435 0.79 -28.97 -2.39
CA THR A 435 0.68 -30.00 -1.34
C THR A 435 -0.52 -29.72 -0.41
N GLN A 436 -0.78 -28.46 -0.08
CA GLN A 436 -1.96 -28.06 0.71
C GLN A 436 -3.25 -28.29 -0.08
N LEU A 437 -3.28 -27.92 -1.36
CA LEU A 437 -4.44 -28.07 -2.25
C LEU A 437 -4.81 -29.53 -2.55
N GLN A 438 -3.90 -30.48 -2.35
CA GLN A 438 -4.17 -31.92 -2.49
C GLN A 438 -4.94 -32.52 -1.31
N ARG A 439 -5.09 -31.79 -0.19
CA ARG A 439 -5.84 -32.27 0.97
C ARG A 439 -7.33 -32.07 0.75
N ALA A 440 -8.07 -33.18 0.72
CA ALA A 440 -9.53 -33.18 0.55
C ALA A 440 -10.29 -33.00 1.87
N ASP A 441 -9.76 -33.59 2.95
CA ASP A 441 -10.40 -33.57 4.27
C ASP A 441 -9.99 -32.33 5.07
N ALA A 442 -10.91 -31.85 5.91
CA ALA A 442 -10.63 -30.81 6.88
C ALA A 442 -9.54 -31.25 7.87
N GLY A 443 -8.75 -30.30 8.36
CA GLY A 443 -7.64 -30.53 9.27
C GLY A 443 -6.34 -29.84 8.85
N PRO A 444 -5.20 -30.26 9.42
CA PRO A 444 -3.92 -29.59 9.23
C PRO A 444 -3.61 -29.32 7.76
N TRP A 445 -3.20 -28.09 7.45
CA TRP A 445 -2.84 -27.65 6.09
C TRP A 445 -3.94 -27.72 5.02
N CYS A 446 -5.20 -27.99 5.39
CA CYS A 446 -6.32 -27.94 4.45
C CYS A 446 -6.63 -26.49 4.02
N VAL A 447 -7.07 -26.31 2.78
CA VAL A 447 -7.48 -25.01 2.24
C VAL A 447 -8.98 -25.03 1.93
N HIS A 448 -9.73 -24.24 2.69
CA HIS A 448 -11.16 -24.08 2.55
C HIS A 448 -11.50 -22.95 1.58
N PHE A 449 -12.43 -23.24 0.66
CA PHE A 449 -12.90 -22.28 -0.33
C PHE A 449 -14.37 -21.94 -0.10
N PRO A 450 -14.74 -20.65 -0.03
CA PRO A 450 -16.13 -20.24 -0.05
C PRO A 450 -16.82 -20.73 -1.31
N TYR A 451 -18.05 -21.21 -1.16
CA TYR A 451 -18.90 -21.63 -2.28
C TYR A 451 -19.03 -20.54 -3.35
N ALA A 452 -19.03 -19.27 -2.96
CA ALA A 452 -19.13 -18.11 -3.86
C ALA A 452 -17.96 -17.96 -4.85
N LEU A 453 -16.82 -18.62 -4.66
CA LEU A 453 -15.71 -18.61 -5.61
C LEU A 453 -15.97 -19.51 -6.83
N ARG A 454 -16.94 -20.43 -6.71
CA ARG A 454 -17.40 -21.27 -7.82
C ARG A 454 -18.36 -20.47 -8.71
N ALA A 455 -18.05 -20.39 -10.00
CA ALA A 455 -19.03 -19.90 -10.97
C ALA A 455 -20.19 -20.89 -11.11
N ALA A 456 -21.38 -20.43 -11.50
CA ALA A 456 -22.55 -21.30 -11.65
C ALA A 456 -22.30 -22.44 -12.67
N GLU A 457 -21.57 -22.13 -13.74
CA GLU A 457 -21.12 -23.07 -14.76
C GLU A 457 -19.64 -22.80 -15.07
N PRO A 458 -18.88 -23.80 -15.57
CA PRO A 458 -17.55 -23.57 -16.12
C PRO A 458 -17.56 -22.54 -17.27
N PRO A 459 -16.50 -21.74 -17.45
CA PRO A 459 -15.23 -21.76 -16.73
C PRO A 459 -15.36 -21.28 -15.27
N HIS A 460 -14.48 -21.77 -14.40
CA HIS A 460 -14.41 -21.34 -13.00
C HIS A 460 -13.16 -20.47 -12.78
N PRO A 461 -13.24 -19.14 -12.97
CA PRO A 461 -12.05 -18.31 -13.19
C PRO A 461 -11.08 -18.27 -12.01
N PHE A 462 -11.58 -18.46 -10.79
CA PHE A 462 -10.74 -18.55 -9.60
C PHE A 462 -9.90 -19.84 -9.61
N PHE A 463 -10.56 -21.00 -9.79
CA PHE A 463 -9.92 -22.31 -9.77
C PHE A 463 -9.04 -22.55 -11.00
N GLU A 464 -9.42 -22.04 -12.18
CA GLU A 464 -8.58 -22.12 -13.38
C GLU A 464 -7.25 -21.38 -13.23
N GLN A 465 -7.25 -20.24 -12.53
CA GLN A 465 -6.02 -19.52 -12.25
C GLN A 465 -5.11 -20.25 -11.24
N ILE A 466 -5.67 -21.01 -10.31
CA ILE A 466 -4.90 -21.86 -9.37
C ILE A 466 -4.10 -22.93 -10.12
N VAL A 467 -4.70 -23.54 -11.15
CA VAL A 467 -4.09 -24.64 -11.94
C VAL A 467 -3.41 -24.17 -13.23
N SER A 468 -3.22 -22.85 -13.38
CA SER A 468 -2.71 -22.22 -14.60
C SER A 468 -1.22 -22.44 -14.88
N GLU A 469 -0.50 -23.01 -13.91
CA GLU A 469 0.91 -23.35 -14.01
C GLU A 469 1.13 -24.84 -13.73
N ARG A 470 2.20 -25.38 -14.33
CA ARG A 470 2.64 -26.75 -14.12
C ARG A 470 4.10 -26.77 -13.70
N ARG A 471 4.38 -27.68 -12.77
CA ARG A 471 5.73 -28.07 -12.38
C ARG A 471 6.41 -28.84 -13.51
N GLN A 472 7.49 -28.28 -14.05
CA GLN A 472 8.34 -28.90 -15.06
C GLN A 472 9.38 -29.82 -14.41
N ASP A 473 9.94 -30.76 -15.17
CA ASP A 473 11.01 -31.65 -14.71
C ASP A 473 12.26 -30.88 -14.28
N SER A 474 12.46 -29.68 -14.84
CA SER A 474 13.60 -28.79 -14.57
C SER A 474 13.67 -28.23 -13.15
N GLY A 475 12.63 -28.35 -12.35
CA GLY A 475 12.54 -27.62 -11.08
C GLY A 475 11.54 -26.47 -11.09
N ARG A 476 11.20 -25.96 -12.27
CA ARG A 476 10.50 -24.68 -12.42
C ARG A 476 9.01 -24.86 -12.57
N TRP A 477 8.27 -23.89 -12.04
CA TRP A 477 6.87 -23.70 -12.36
C TRP A 477 6.74 -22.80 -13.58
N GLU A 478 5.96 -23.24 -14.56
CA GLU A 478 5.72 -22.51 -15.80
C GLU A 478 4.23 -22.51 -16.16
N LYS A 479 3.77 -21.41 -16.75
CA LYS A 479 2.39 -21.27 -17.21
C LYS A 479 2.05 -22.32 -18.27
N LEU A 480 0.85 -22.89 -18.20
CA LEU A 480 0.34 -23.84 -19.19
C LEU A 480 0.33 -23.22 -20.60
N THR A 481 -0.08 -21.96 -20.68
CA THR A 481 0.02 -21.14 -21.89
C THR A 481 0.50 -19.74 -21.53
N SER A 482 1.13 -19.04 -22.48
CA SER A 482 1.59 -17.66 -22.26
C SER A 482 0.46 -16.67 -21.94
N SER A 483 -0.78 -16.98 -22.33
CA SER A 483 -1.98 -16.18 -22.04
C SER A 483 -2.68 -16.56 -20.73
N SER A 484 -2.24 -17.64 -20.06
CA SER A 484 -2.86 -18.09 -18.83
C SER A 484 -2.66 -17.07 -17.71
N ARG A 485 -3.77 -16.72 -17.06
CA ARG A 485 -3.81 -15.90 -15.84
C ARG A 485 -3.49 -16.79 -14.64
N ASN A 486 -2.67 -16.29 -13.73
CA ASN A 486 -2.12 -17.02 -12.58
C ASN A 486 -2.13 -16.18 -11.29
N GLU A 487 -2.80 -15.03 -11.31
CA GLU A 487 -2.77 -14.06 -10.23
C GLU A 487 -3.32 -14.63 -8.92
N VAL A 488 -4.31 -15.54 -9.00
CA VAL A 488 -4.84 -16.25 -7.82
C VAL A 488 -3.79 -17.17 -7.20
N LEU A 489 -3.05 -17.95 -8.01
CA LEU A 489 -1.99 -18.83 -7.52
C LEU A 489 -0.87 -18.02 -6.86
N ASP A 490 -0.44 -16.93 -7.51
CA ASP A 490 0.61 -16.06 -6.98
C ASP A 490 0.17 -15.39 -5.67
N LEU A 491 -1.09 -14.95 -5.55
CA LEU A 491 -1.63 -14.40 -4.31
C LEU A 491 -1.73 -15.45 -3.20
N LEU A 492 -2.14 -16.69 -3.52
CA LEU A 492 -2.18 -17.79 -2.56
C LEU A 492 -0.77 -18.04 -1.99
N VAL A 493 0.22 -18.16 -2.87
CA VAL A 493 1.64 -18.28 -2.52
C VAL A 493 2.12 -17.12 -1.66
N MET A 494 1.76 -15.88 -1.99
CA MET A 494 2.15 -14.72 -1.19
C MET A 494 1.51 -14.72 0.20
N THR A 495 0.28 -15.23 0.36
CA THR A 495 -0.29 -15.44 1.70
C THR A 495 0.46 -16.51 2.49
N ASP A 496 0.91 -17.60 1.85
CA ASP A 496 1.78 -18.60 2.48
C ASP A 496 3.13 -18.01 2.91
N VAL A 497 3.71 -17.14 2.07
CA VAL A 497 4.95 -16.41 2.36
C VAL A 497 4.78 -15.55 3.61
N MET A 498 3.70 -14.77 3.69
CA MET A 498 3.44 -13.93 4.87
C MET A 498 3.16 -14.78 6.11
N ALA A 499 2.39 -15.86 6.00
CA ALA A 499 2.16 -16.77 7.12
C ALA A 499 3.46 -17.42 7.62
N THR A 500 4.34 -17.81 6.71
CA THR A 500 5.67 -18.36 7.03
C THR A 500 6.58 -17.29 7.66
N MET A 501 6.52 -16.04 7.18
CA MET A 501 7.23 -14.91 7.79
C MET A 501 6.84 -14.72 9.26
N HIS A 502 5.56 -14.93 9.57
CA HIS A 502 5.00 -14.84 10.92
C HIS A 502 5.11 -16.15 11.72
N GLY A 503 5.84 -17.14 11.23
CA GLY A 503 6.20 -18.34 12.00
C GLY A 503 5.11 -19.39 12.12
N LEU A 504 4.06 -19.34 11.27
CA LEU A 504 2.91 -20.26 11.33
C LEU A 504 3.29 -21.74 11.49
N ARG A 505 4.31 -22.20 10.75
CA ARG A 505 4.78 -23.59 10.75
C ARG A 505 5.38 -24.07 12.06
N ARG A 506 5.72 -23.16 12.98
CA ARG A 506 6.40 -23.46 14.25
C ARG A 506 5.66 -22.91 15.46
N ILE A 507 4.39 -22.53 15.31
CA ILE A 507 3.59 -22.11 16.45
C ILE A 507 3.50 -23.29 17.42
N ASN A 508 3.83 -23.02 18.69
CA ASN A 508 3.45 -23.91 19.77
C ASN A 508 1.99 -23.60 20.14
N TRP A 509 1.06 -24.48 19.76
CA TRP A 509 -0.37 -24.27 20.03
C TRP A 509 -0.76 -24.44 21.50
N GLU A 510 0.12 -24.98 22.35
CA GLU A 510 -0.06 -24.95 23.81
C GLU A 510 0.25 -23.57 24.42
N ALA A 511 1.04 -22.75 23.70
CA ALA A 511 1.39 -21.40 24.10
C ALA A 511 1.48 -20.48 22.86
N PRO A 512 0.35 -20.26 22.15
CA PRO A 512 0.36 -19.54 20.89
C PRO A 512 0.70 -18.05 21.11
N PRO A 513 1.27 -17.38 20.10
CA PRO A 513 1.44 -15.93 20.18
C PRO A 513 0.08 -15.25 20.28
N GLY A 514 0.01 -14.07 20.91
CA GLY A 514 -1.26 -13.39 21.20
C GLY A 514 -2.17 -13.13 19.99
N TRP A 515 -1.65 -13.14 18.76
CA TRP A 515 -2.46 -13.00 17.54
C TRP A 515 -3.03 -14.32 17.01
N ALA A 516 -2.58 -15.46 17.55
CA ALA A 516 -3.02 -16.81 17.23
C ALA A 516 -3.78 -17.48 18.39
N CYS A 517 -3.98 -16.80 19.51
CA CYS A 517 -4.85 -17.28 20.59
C CYS A 517 -6.32 -17.35 20.15
N ASP A 518 -7.14 -18.03 20.96
CA ASP A 518 -8.60 -18.01 20.87
C ASP A 518 -9.17 -16.58 20.94
N TRP A 519 -10.39 -16.41 20.43
CA TRP A 519 -11.00 -15.10 20.18
C TRP A 519 -10.94 -14.12 21.36
N ASP A 520 -11.13 -14.60 22.59
CA ASP A 520 -11.16 -13.75 23.79
C ASP A 520 -9.79 -13.19 24.17
N GLN A 521 -8.72 -13.91 23.82
CA GLN A 521 -7.34 -13.53 24.11
C GLN A 521 -6.62 -12.99 22.87
N ASN A 522 -7.24 -13.10 21.69
CA ASN A 522 -6.63 -12.75 20.44
C ASN A 522 -6.51 -11.23 20.27
N VAL A 523 -5.28 -10.73 20.18
CA VAL A 523 -5.00 -9.28 20.09
C VAL A 523 -5.54 -8.63 18.80
N LEU A 524 -5.83 -9.42 17.76
CA LEU A 524 -6.41 -8.97 16.49
C LEU A 524 -7.93 -8.86 16.52
N VAL A 525 -8.60 -9.49 17.50
CA VAL A 525 -10.04 -9.41 17.66
C VAL A 525 -10.41 -8.08 18.31
N LYS A 526 -11.42 -7.41 17.73
CA LYS A 526 -11.95 -6.11 18.15
C LYS A 526 -13.48 -6.10 18.00
N PRO A 527 -14.20 -5.30 18.81
CA PRO A 527 -15.62 -5.07 18.58
C PRO A 527 -15.83 -4.38 17.23
N ILE A 528 -16.87 -4.78 16.49
CA ILE A 528 -17.34 -4.06 15.31
C ILE A 528 -18.26 -2.95 15.84
N VAL A 529 -17.80 -1.70 15.76
CA VAL A 529 -18.66 -0.55 16.08
C VAL A 529 -19.59 -0.34 14.90
N THR A 530 -20.84 -0.78 15.04
CA THR A 530 -21.92 -0.39 14.13
C THR A 530 -22.44 0.97 14.59
N ASP A 531 -22.46 1.98 13.71
CA ASP A 531 -23.13 3.27 13.92
C ASP A 531 -24.66 3.11 13.96
N THR A 532 -25.15 2.29 14.89
CA THR A 532 -26.57 2.07 15.16
C THR A 532 -26.76 1.98 16.66
N GLU A 533 -26.52 3.09 17.36
CA GLU A 533 -27.18 3.43 18.63
C GLU A 533 -26.82 4.87 19.00
N VAL A 534 -27.48 5.84 18.35
CA VAL A 534 -27.66 7.17 18.94
C VAL A 534 -28.75 7.01 20.01
N PRO A 535 -28.48 7.28 21.30
CA PRO A 535 -29.54 7.30 22.30
C PRO A 535 -30.56 8.38 21.92
N LYS A 536 -31.83 7.98 21.77
CA LYS A 536 -32.96 8.88 21.56
C LYS A 536 -33.07 9.86 22.74
N GLY A 537 -32.52 11.06 22.56
CA GLY A 537 -32.80 12.24 23.39
C GLY A 537 -33.67 13.24 22.62
N SER A 538 -34.97 13.23 22.94
CA SER A 538 -35.99 14.30 22.78
C SER A 538 -36.07 15.14 21.49
N ALA A 539 -37.25 15.08 20.87
CA ALA A 539 -37.75 15.85 19.73
C ALA A 539 -37.73 17.39 19.92
N PRO A 540 -37.85 18.17 18.82
CA PRO A 540 -37.39 19.55 18.75
C PRO A 540 -38.41 20.56 19.29
N GLY A 541 -37.98 21.35 20.27
CA GLY A 541 -38.69 22.52 20.75
C GLY A 541 -38.36 23.77 19.93
N ASN A 542 -39.37 24.24 19.20
CA ASN A 542 -39.64 25.58 18.69
C ASN A 542 -38.55 26.67 18.82
N ILE A 543 -38.18 27.26 17.68
CA ILE A 543 -37.32 28.46 17.57
C ILE A 543 -38.17 29.72 17.77
N PRO A 544 -37.80 30.65 18.68
CA PRO A 544 -38.11 32.07 18.52
C PRO A 544 -36.85 32.86 18.07
N ARG A 545 -37.08 33.79 17.14
CA ARG A 545 -36.08 34.68 16.54
C ARG A 545 -35.51 35.72 17.53
N ASN A 546 -34.18 35.93 17.41
CA ASN A 546 -33.37 37.14 17.64
C ASN A 546 -33.45 37.93 18.96
N ARG A 547 -32.29 38.05 19.65
CA ARG A 547 -31.60 39.32 19.92
C ARG A 547 -30.17 39.10 20.46
N VAL A 548 -29.26 39.98 20.05
CA VAL A 548 -27.84 40.04 20.44
C VAL A 548 -27.63 41.02 21.61
N ALA A 549 -26.57 40.74 22.40
CA ALA A 549 -25.73 41.58 23.27
C ALA A 549 -25.95 41.44 24.81
N PRO A 550 -24.92 41.67 25.67
CA PRO A 550 -23.47 41.84 25.46
C PRO A 550 -22.55 40.98 26.37
N THR A 551 -21.28 40.95 25.98
CA THR A 551 -20.08 40.43 26.65
C THR A 551 -19.75 41.14 27.98
N ALA A 552 -19.22 40.40 28.97
CA ALA A 552 -18.60 40.97 30.16
C ALA A 552 -17.17 41.48 29.88
N GLU A 553 -16.84 42.64 30.46
CA GLU A 553 -15.67 43.47 30.15
C GLU A 553 -14.32 42.90 30.65
N PRO A 554 -13.21 43.18 29.94
CA PRO A 554 -11.86 42.86 30.40
C PRO A 554 -11.34 43.89 31.43
N LYS A 555 -10.71 43.39 32.51
CA LYS A 555 -10.10 44.20 33.59
C LYS A 555 -9.16 45.29 33.04
N SER A 556 -9.16 46.48 33.65
CA SER A 556 -8.36 47.62 33.21
C SER A 556 -6.85 47.43 33.44
N ALA A 557 -6.02 48.16 32.70
CA ALA A 557 -4.56 48.11 32.85
C ALA A 557 -4.08 48.63 34.22
N ALA A 558 -4.81 49.56 34.83
CA ALA A 558 -4.54 50.06 36.18
C ALA A 558 -4.72 48.96 37.26
N GLU A 559 -5.71 48.09 37.10
CA GLU A 559 -5.97 46.97 38.01
C GLU A 559 -4.92 45.85 37.86
N ARG A 560 -4.42 45.60 36.65
CA ARG A 560 -3.33 44.64 36.41
C ARG A 560 -1.98 45.16 36.92
N MET A 561 -1.77 46.48 36.89
CA MET A 561 -0.56 47.12 37.41
C MET A 561 -0.53 47.19 38.94
N ALA A 562 -1.68 47.37 39.59
CA ALA A 562 -1.80 47.29 41.05
C ALA A 562 -1.52 45.87 41.60
N GLU A 563 -1.91 44.82 40.87
CA GLU A 563 -1.59 43.42 41.22
C GLU A 563 -0.11 43.08 41.03
N LEU A 564 0.55 43.64 40.01
CA LEU A 564 1.99 43.50 39.76
C LEU A 564 2.85 44.29 40.77
N ALA A 565 2.39 45.48 41.20
CA ALA A 565 3.03 46.25 42.26
C ALA A 565 2.91 45.59 43.65
N LYS A 566 1.85 44.81 43.89
CA LYS A 566 1.71 43.95 45.09
C LYS A 566 2.56 42.68 45.06
N LYS A 567 2.94 42.20 43.87
CA LYS A 567 3.68 40.95 43.68
C LYS A 567 5.21 41.15 43.60
N TYR A 568 5.68 42.37 43.35
CA TYR A 568 7.10 42.70 43.16
C TYR A 568 7.55 44.05 43.78
N GLY A 569 6.76 44.66 44.66
CA GLY A 569 7.13 45.89 45.37
C GLY A 569 7.77 45.61 46.74
N SER A 570 8.95 46.19 46.97
CA SER A 570 9.82 46.13 48.18
C SER A 570 10.59 44.80 48.35
N ASN A 571 11.91 44.70 48.14
CA ASN A 571 13.02 45.65 48.12
C ASN A 571 13.98 45.36 46.96
#